data_AF-V4AP23-F1
#
_entry.id   AF-V4AP23-F1
#
_cell.length_a   1.000
_cell.length_b   1.000
_cell.length_c   1.000
_cell.angle_alpha   90.00
_cell.angle_beta   90.00
_cell.angle_gamma   90.00
#
_symmetry.space_group_name_H-M   'P 1'
#
loop_
_entity.id
_entity.type
_entity.pdbx_description
1 polymer ?
#
loop_
_entity_poly.entity_id
_entity_poly.type
_entity_poly.pdbx_seq_one_letter_code
_entity_poly.pdbx_strand_id
1 'polypeptide(L)'
;MVESLSSLNWTVEIAEGKAIRTNDSPLKEETCDKNPGHENMVPFKDLKLSHLPENNRTEEKLDKLRRMGRRVVKLEVKRFEEGKGTLVKKDNHICVVADKKLIKTDEDIKNCTFKFQLCDHMKICRGEKVYRTYEDTVLFTFHPTLDFGEFEKCTSKSATLEVFKHRCGTGFAGKYKDQYTIKTNNHVVRTDDDIRNCTVYFNFDESDGNAIVCRGEDLQWTCPFRDVTLFSLKTIPKFLEEMDIVNFGNLFPTVEILYNNGSKNTTCICSYEDKNDTLHYGINININSPKIQDIKLIFPDDTRSYPSSHYLLFDPIPNNIKSLTQSNDTLEIEMLDKDFSGTYVCIENTYCIKLNESTTIKESKQMKLRFPDNFISHGIGVYFENKDYRDFFLEGNDLDPSLERIYFFELKPRTNEMDLFLHSVRQLAADRSNTEDFCVIGHPHGKIKTVSFGHHLAYKTEIIHDVGEEFRYVPCRFYSCPTCPGCSGAPVFMLASVDAKKTFGTTHFMGKKKKILRLTEERLIQII
;
A
#
# COMPACT_ATOMS: atom_id res chain seq x y z
N MET A 1 -33.36 -32.23 -22.67
CA MET A 1 -33.06 -31.08 -23.53
C MET A 1 -32.72 -29.92 -22.62
N VAL A 2 -31.42 -29.76 -22.32
CA VAL A 2 -30.86 -28.65 -21.56
C VAL A 2 -29.91 -27.98 -22.54
N GLU A 3 -30.37 -26.90 -23.18
CA GLU A 3 -29.51 -26.06 -24.02
C GLU A 3 -28.94 -24.91 -23.20
N SER A 4 -27.63 -24.76 -23.29
CA SER A 4 -26.79 -23.86 -22.53
C SER A 4 -26.85 -22.43 -23.08
N LEU A 5 -27.20 -21.47 -22.21
CA LEU A 5 -27.03 -20.03 -22.45
C LEU A 5 -25.58 -19.58 -22.16
N SER A 6 -24.59 -20.27 -22.73
CA SER A 6 -23.16 -19.95 -22.56
C SER A 6 -22.57 -19.11 -23.71
N SER A 7 -23.39 -18.43 -24.51
CA SER A 7 -22.89 -17.67 -25.67
C SER A 7 -23.37 -16.22 -25.69
N LEU A 8 -22.99 -15.46 -24.67
CA LEU A 8 -22.78 -14.01 -24.79
C LEU A 8 -21.28 -13.77 -24.58
N ASN A 9 -20.50 -14.19 -25.58
CA ASN A 9 -19.09 -13.84 -25.69
C ASN A 9 -19.00 -12.36 -26.06
N TRP A 10 -18.71 -11.50 -25.08
CA TRP A 10 -18.20 -10.18 -25.36
C TRP A 10 -16.74 -10.35 -25.80
N THR A 11 -16.50 -10.43 -27.11
CA THR A 11 -15.16 -10.26 -27.65
C THR A 11 -14.79 -8.77 -27.58
N VAL A 12 -14.04 -8.40 -26.54
CA VAL A 12 -13.23 -7.19 -26.57
C VAL A 12 -12.00 -7.54 -27.41
N GLU A 13 -11.95 -7.08 -28.66
CA GLU A 13 -10.70 -7.08 -29.41
C GLU A 13 -9.70 -6.21 -28.65
N ILE A 14 -8.72 -6.87 -28.03
CA ILE A 14 -7.58 -6.19 -27.40
C ILE A 14 -6.68 -5.77 -28.54
N ALA A 15 -6.81 -4.51 -28.97
CA ALA A 15 -5.81 -3.89 -29.82
C ALA A 15 -4.54 -3.72 -28.98
N GLU A 16 -3.44 -4.32 -29.45
CA GLU A 16 -2.08 -4.04 -28.98
C GLU A 16 -1.87 -2.52 -28.92
N GLY A 17 -1.91 -1.92 -27.73
CA GLY A 17 -1.47 -0.54 -27.46
C GLY A 17 -2.03 0.59 -28.35
N LYS A 18 -3.11 0.40 -29.11
CA LYS A 18 -3.66 1.46 -29.97
C LYS A 18 -4.53 2.40 -29.14
N ALA A 19 -4.30 3.70 -29.30
CA ALA A 19 -5.13 4.76 -28.74
C ALA A 19 -6.60 4.51 -29.09
N ILE A 20 -7.46 4.38 -28.07
CA ILE A 20 -8.90 4.24 -28.28
C ILE A 20 -9.47 5.64 -28.16
N ARG A 21 -9.96 6.18 -29.28
CA ARG A 21 -10.84 7.36 -29.22
C ARG A 21 -12.08 6.97 -28.45
N THR A 22 -12.25 7.50 -27.24
CA THR A 22 -13.53 7.38 -26.56
C THR A 22 -14.52 8.29 -27.30
N ASN A 23 -15.68 7.77 -27.68
CA ASN A 23 -16.77 8.58 -28.28
C ASN A 23 -17.43 9.52 -27.25
N ASP A 24 -16.74 9.83 -26.16
CA ASP A 24 -17.23 10.72 -25.14
C ASP A 24 -17.18 12.15 -25.66
N SER A 25 -18.25 12.89 -25.44
CA SER A 25 -18.31 14.33 -25.70
C SER A 25 -17.09 15.04 -25.06
N PRO A 26 -16.60 16.16 -25.64
CA PRO A 26 -15.47 16.90 -25.08
C PRO A 26 -15.72 17.10 -23.59
N LEU A 27 -14.78 16.63 -22.77
CA LEU A 27 -14.88 16.66 -21.31
C LEU A 27 -15.23 18.08 -20.89
N LYS A 28 -16.49 18.33 -20.52
CA LYS A 28 -16.91 19.63 -20.04
C LYS A 28 -16.15 19.91 -18.75
N GLU A 29 -15.62 21.13 -18.62
CA GLU A 29 -15.08 21.66 -17.37
C GLU A 29 -16.23 21.84 -16.38
N GLU A 30 -16.68 20.72 -15.81
CA GLU A 30 -17.68 20.75 -14.75
C GLU A 30 -16.97 21.08 -13.44
N THR A 31 -17.40 22.18 -12.82
CA THR A 31 -17.02 22.56 -11.46
C THR A 31 -17.15 21.36 -10.52
N CYS A 32 -16.22 21.22 -9.58
CA CYS A 32 -16.28 20.15 -8.61
C CYS A 32 -17.35 20.45 -7.54
N ASP A 33 -18.53 19.85 -7.68
CA ASP A 33 -19.66 20.09 -6.76
C ASP A 33 -19.37 19.68 -5.31
N LYS A 34 -18.44 18.74 -5.07
CA LYS A 34 -18.18 18.21 -3.73
C LYS A 34 -17.43 19.17 -2.82
N ASN A 35 -16.67 20.10 -3.39
CA ASN A 35 -15.97 21.15 -2.65
C ASN A 35 -15.96 22.43 -3.49
N PRO A 36 -17.02 23.23 -3.40
CA PRO A 36 -17.07 24.56 -4.00
C PRO A 36 -15.92 25.42 -3.46
N GLY A 37 -15.12 26.04 -4.34
CA GLY A 37 -14.05 26.98 -3.94
C GLY A 37 -12.60 26.49 -4.08
N HIS A 38 -12.34 25.33 -4.69
CA HIS A 38 -10.97 24.96 -5.10
C HIS A 38 -10.57 25.58 -6.44
N GLU A 39 -10.62 26.91 -6.54
CA GLU A 39 -10.33 27.67 -7.76
C GLU A 39 -8.88 27.52 -8.25
N ASN A 40 -7.98 27.01 -7.39
CA ASN A 40 -6.55 26.93 -7.65
C ASN A 40 -6.09 25.57 -8.24
N MET A 41 -7.01 24.75 -8.76
CA MET A 41 -6.64 23.55 -9.52
C MET A 41 -6.38 23.93 -10.97
N VAL A 42 -5.14 23.74 -11.42
CA VAL A 42 -4.76 23.99 -12.81
C VAL A 42 -4.96 22.68 -13.58
N PRO A 43 -5.68 22.66 -14.72
CA PRO A 43 -5.66 21.50 -15.61
C PRO A 43 -4.22 21.17 -15.97
N PHE A 44 -3.82 19.89 -15.89
CA PHE A 44 -2.42 19.51 -15.97
C PHE A 44 -1.76 19.90 -17.31
N LYS A 45 -2.51 19.78 -18.41
CA LYS A 45 -2.12 20.26 -19.74
C LYS A 45 -1.79 21.77 -19.80
N ASP A 46 -2.38 22.56 -18.91
CA ASP A 46 -2.22 24.01 -18.82
C ASP A 46 -1.16 24.42 -17.79
N LEU A 47 -0.43 23.45 -17.20
CA LEU A 47 0.65 23.72 -16.26
C LEU A 47 1.78 24.51 -16.93
N LYS A 48 2.04 25.72 -16.40
CA LYS A 48 3.05 26.68 -16.86
C LYS A 48 3.97 27.05 -15.70
N LEU A 49 5.13 27.62 -16.03
CA LEU A 49 6.13 28.04 -15.06
C LEU A 49 5.56 29.02 -14.00
N SER A 50 4.69 29.94 -14.41
CA SER A 50 4.04 30.91 -13.53
C SER A 50 3.12 30.29 -12.46
N HIS A 51 2.67 29.04 -12.67
CA HIS A 51 1.83 28.32 -11.71
C HIS A 51 2.64 27.68 -10.58
N LEU A 52 3.94 27.50 -10.74
CA LEU A 52 4.80 26.95 -9.68
C LEU A 52 4.97 28.02 -8.58
N PRO A 53 5.16 27.60 -7.31
CA PRO A 53 5.57 28.50 -6.24
C PRO A 53 6.85 29.25 -6.60
N GLU A 54 6.99 30.50 -6.16
CA GLU A 54 8.05 31.42 -6.61
C GLU A 54 9.46 30.82 -6.53
N ASN A 55 9.80 30.20 -5.40
CA ASN A 55 11.11 29.54 -5.17
C ASN A 55 11.33 28.27 -6.00
N ASN A 56 10.29 27.79 -6.68
CA ASN A 56 10.28 26.58 -7.49
C ASN A 56 10.07 26.86 -8.98
N ARG A 57 10.02 28.12 -9.42
CA ARG A 57 9.81 28.51 -10.83
C ARG A 57 11.06 28.33 -11.69
N THR A 58 11.46 27.08 -11.91
CA THR A 58 12.50 26.72 -12.88
C THR A 58 11.93 25.81 -13.98
N GLU A 59 12.41 25.96 -15.22
CA GLU A 59 11.99 25.10 -16.35
C GLU A 59 12.29 23.63 -16.07
N GLU A 60 13.43 23.34 -15.42
CA GLU A 60 13.80 21.99 -15.00
C GLU A 60 12.73 21.35 -14.08
N LYS A 61 12.24 22.09 -13.08
CA LYS A 61 11.19 21.60 -12.15
C LYS A 61 9.87 21.41 -12.88
N LEU A 62 9.49 22.35 -13.76
CA LEU A 62 8.29 22.22 -14.58
C LEU A 62 8.35 20.96 -15.47
N ASP A 63 9.48 20.71 -16.12
CA ASP A 63 9.66 19.53 -16.98
C ASP A 63 9.68 18.22 -16.18
N LYS A 64 10.24 18.23 -14.96
CA LYS A 64 10.17 17.07 -14.07
C LYS A 64 8.74 16.81 -13.59
N LEU A 65 7.99 17.84 -13.21
CA LEU A 65 6.57 17.70 -12.85
C LEU A 65 5.73 17.18 -14.03
N ARG A 66 5.98 17.67 -15.25
CA ARG A 66 5.35 17.16 -16.48
C ARG A 66 5.64 15.67 -16.68
N ARG A 67 6.91 15.26 -16.53
CA ARG A 67 7.30 13.84 -16.56
C ARG A 67 6.62 13.01 -15.47
N MET A 68 6.50 13.53 -14.24
CA MET A 68 5.80 12.83 -13.16
C MET A 68 4.30 12.71 -13.41
N GLY A 69 3.63 13.76 -13.90
CA GLY A 69 2.20 13.71 -14.18
C GLY A 69 1.82 12.85 -15.39
N ARG A 70 2.76 12.52 -16.29
CA ARG A 70 2.56 11.45 -17.30
C ARG A 70 2.40 10.06 -16.69
N ARG A 71 2.96 9.84 -15.49
CA ARG A 71 2.81 8.59 -14.72
C ARG A 71 1.53 8.57 -13.90
N VAL A 72 0.85 9.70 -13.76
CA VAL A 72 -0.44 9.78 -13.07
C VAL A 72 -1.53 9.32 -14.01
N VAL A 73 -2.30 8.33 -13.57
CA VAL A 73 -3.33 7.66 -14.36
C VAL A 73 -4.70 7.85 -13.75
N LYS A 74 -5.71 7.83 -14.60
CA LYS A 74 -7.10 7.65 -14.18
C LYS A 74 -7.37 6.15 -14.06
N LEU A 75 -8.04 5.77 -12.99
CA LEU A 75 -8.49 4.40 -12.75
C LEU A 75 -10.01 4.34 -12.82
N GLU A 76 -10.52 3.29 -13.44
CA GLU A 76 -11.95 2.99 -13.52
C GLU A 76 -12.18 1.51 -13.17
N VAL A 77 -12.84 1.26 -12.05
CA VAL A 77 -13.15 -0.08 -11.56
C VAL A 77 -14.64 -0.32 -11.72
N LYS A 78 -14.98 -1.35 -12.51
CA LYS A 78 -16.36 -1.77 -12.80
C LYS A 78 -16.67 -3.07 -12.06
N ARG A 79 -17.38 -2.99 -10.93
CA ARG A 79 -17.71 -4.18 -10.14
C ARG A 79 -19.18 -4.53 -10.25
N PHE A 80 -19.49 -5.81 -10.32
CA PHE A 80 -20.82 -6.32 -10.03
C PHE A 80 -20.84 -6.79 -8.58
N GLU A 81 -21.71 -6.21 -7.76
CA GLU A 81 -22.01 -6.76 -6.45
C GLU A 81 -23.33 -7.51 -6.54
N GLU A 82 -23.26 -8.82 -6.34
CA GLU A 82 -24.45 -9.66 -6.21
C GLU A 82 -24.99 -9.59 -4.79
N GLY A 83 -26.31 -9.50 -4.69
CA GLY A 83 -27.07 -9.44 -3.46
C GLY A 83 -28.36 -10.23 -3.56
N LYS A 84 -28.98 -10.45 -2.41
CA LYS A 84 -30.33 -11.04 -2.34
C LYS A 84 -31.34 -9.94 -2.05
N GLY A 85 -32.42 -9.94 -2.81
CA GLY A 85 -33.61 -9.12 -2.58
C GLY A 85 -34.83 -10.01 -2.34
N THR A 86 -35.82 -9.47 -1.64
CA THR A 86 -37.12 -10.12 -1.46
C THR A 86 -38.17 -9.36 -2.24
N LEU A 87 -38.97 -10.07 -3.03
CA LEU A 87 -40.09 -9.47 -3.75
C LEU A 87 -41.29 -9.27 -2.81
N VAL A 88 -41.83 -8.06 -2.75
CA VAL A 88 -43.00 -7.71 -1.94
C VAL A 88 -44.05 -6.99 -2.78
N LYS A 89 -45.33 -7.21 -2.48
CA LYS A 89 -46.46 -6.51 -3.11
C LYS A 89 -46.84 -5.31 -2.25
N LYS A 90 -46.94 -4.11 -2.84
CA LYS A 90 -47.35 -2.89 -2.14
C LYS A 90 -48.13 -1.96 -3.07
N ASP A 91 -49.32 -1.53 -2.67
CA ASP A 91 -50.13 -0.52 -3.38
C ASP A 91 -50.24 -0.75 -4.90
N ASN A 92 -50.52 -2.00 -5.32
CA ASN A 92 -50.52 -2.44 -6.72
C ASN A 92 -49.18 -2.23 -7.45
N HIS A 93 -48.07 -2.48 -6.77
CA HIS A 93 -46.73 -2.56 -7.37
C HIS A 93 -46.01 -3.78 -6.82
N ILE A 94 -45.17 -4.39 -7.66
CA ILE A 94 -44.18 -5.37 -7.22
C ILE A 94 -42.91 -4.59 -6.90
N CYS A 95 -42.41 -4.79 -5.70
CA CYS A 95 -41.23 -4.13 -5.19
C CYS A 95 -40.15 -5.13 -4.82
N VAL A 96 -38.88 -4.72 -4.91
CA VAL A 96 -37.78 -5.47 -4.29
C VAL A 96 -37.34 -4.75 -3.03
N VAL A 97 -37.31 -5.49 -1.93
CA VAL A 97 -36.63 -5.11 -0.69
C VAL A 97 -35.21 -5.64 -0.77
N ALA A 98 -34.23 -4.75 -0.92
CA ALA A 98 -32.82 -5.12 -0.93
C ALA A 98 -32.09 -4.57 0.30
N ASP A 99 -30.99 -5.23 0.68
CA ASP A 99 -30.10 -4.76 1.74
C ASP A 99 -29.47 -3.42 1.34
N LYS A 100 -29.65 -2.41 2.19
CA LYS A 100 -29.12 -1.05 2.01
C LYS A 100 -27.59 -1.01 1.97
N LYS A 101 -26.89 -2.05 2.45
CA LYS A 101 -25.43 -2.16 2.32
C LYS A 101 -24.97 -2.19 0.87
N LEU A 102 -25.80 -2.71 -0.04
CA LEU A 102 -25.51 -2.78 -1.47
C LEU A 102 -25.74 -1.45 -2.17
N ILE A 103 -26.71 -0.67 -1.71
CA ILE A 103 -27.24 0.52 -2.38
C ILE A 103 -27.09 1.73 -1.46
N LYS A 104 -26.05 2.55 -1.72
CA LYS A 104 -25.69 3.67 -0.84
C LYS A 104 -26.02 5.03 -1.46
N THR A 105 -26.20 5.08 -2.77
CA THR A 105 -26.37 6.31 -3.54
C THR A 105 -27.47 6.16 -4.61
N ASP A 106 -28.01 7.29 -5.07
CA ASP A 106 -28.94 7.36 -6.20
C ASP A 106 -28.34 6.79 -7.50
N GLU A 107 -27.01 6.83 -7.63
CA GLU A 107 -26.32 6.24 -8.76
C GLU A 107 -26.27 4.71 -8.67
N ASP A 108 -26.10 4.14 -7.46
CA ASP A 108 -26.20 2.69 -7.26
C ASP A 108 -27.60 2.20 -7.70
N ILE A 109 -28.65 2.96 -7.38
CA ILE A 109 -30.05 2.65 -7.74
C ILE A 109 -30.22 2.55 -9.25
N LYS A 110 -29.72 3.53 -10.01
CA LYS A 110 -29.79 3.53 -11.48
C LYS A 110 -29.01 2.37 -12.11
N ASN A 111 -27.97 1.93 -11.41
CA ASN A 111 -27.08 0.86 -11.83
C ASN A 111 -27.51 -0.53 -11.28
N CYS A 112 -28.63 -0.63 -10.58
CA CYS A 112 -29.19 -1.89 -10.10
C CYS A 112 -29.94 -2.63 -11.21
N THR A 113 -29.56 -3.88 -11.43
CA THR A 113 -30.29 -4.85 -12.25
C THR A 113 -30.83 -5.95 -11.34
N PHE A 114 -32.12 -6.24 -11.43
CA PHE A 114 -32.79 -7.28 -10.67
C PHE A 114 -33.07 -8.47 -11.59
N LYS A 115 -32.62 -9.65 -11.18
CA LYS A 115 -32.90 -10.92 -11.84
C LYS A 115 -33.80 -11.74 -10.93
N PHE A 116 -34.93 -12.19 -11.44
CA PHE A 116 -35.81 -13.09 -10.69
C PHE A 116 -36.45 -14.10 -11.64
N GLN A 117 -36.68 -15.29 -11.12
CA GLN A 117 -37.24 -16.40 -11.88
C GLN A 117 -38.76 -16.41 -11.71
N LEU A 118 -39.49 -16.27 -12.80
CA LEU A 118 -40.95 -16.46 -12.85
C LEU A 118 -41.23 -17.77 -13.58
N CYS A 119 -41.66 -18.80 -12.84
CA CYS A 119 -41.86 -20.15 -13.38
C CYS A 119 -40.57 -20.66 -14.07
N ASP A 120 -40.63 -20.97 -15.37
CA ASP A 120 -39.50 -21.49 -16.16
C ASP A 120 -38.70 -20.40 -16.88
N HIS A 121 -38.99 -19.11 -16.65
CA HIS A 121 -38.34 -17.99 -17.33
C HIS A 121 -37.62 -17.05 -16.35
N MET A 122 -36.39 -16.68 -16.68
CA MET A 122 -35.66 -15.63 -15.99
C MET A 122 -36.07 -14.26 -16.56
N LYS A 123 -36.60 -13.37 -15.71
CA LYS A 123 -36.84 -11.97 -16.07
C LYS A 123 -35.74 -11.10 -15.47
N ILE A 124 -35.30 -10.12 -16.26
CA ILE A 124 -34.29 -9.12 -15.88
C ILE A 124 -34.95 -7.75 -15.96
N CYS A 125 -34.99 -7.03 -14.84
CA CYS A 125 -35.58 -5.70 -14.74
C CYS A 125 -34.54 -4.71 -14.20
N ARG A 126 -34.52 -3.48 -14.72
CA ARG A 126 -33.69 -2.41 -14.15
C ARG A 126 -34.48 -1.64 -13.09
N GLY A 127 -33.80 -1.21 -12.03
CA GLY A 127 -34.38 -0.31 -11.05
C GLY A 127 -34.59 1.08 -11.64
N GLU A 128 -35.78 1.65 -11.50
CA GLU A 128 -36.06 3.01 -12.00
C GLU A 128 -36.13 4.05 -10.89
N LYS A 129 -36.82 3.71 -9.78
CA LYS A 129 -37.04 4.64 -8.67
C LYS A 129 -36.99 3.92 -7.32
N VAL A 130 -36.43 4.61 -6.33
CA VAL A 130 -36.62 4.23 -4.92
C VAL A 130 -37.95 4.77 -4.45
N TYR A 131 -38.77 3.87 -3.93
CA TYR A 131 -40.06 4.23 -3.35
C TYR A 131 -39.91 4.71 -1.91
N ARG A 132 -39.07 4.02 -1.12
CA ARG A 132 -38.80 4.37 0.28
C ARG A 132 -37.51 3.72 0.75
N THR A 133 -36.75 4.43 1.56
CA THR A 133 -35.58 3.91 2.29
C THR A 133 -35.98 3.69 3.75
N TYR A 134 -35.71 2.50 4.27
CA TYR A 134 -35.82 2.16 5.69
C TYR A 134 -34.41 2.17 6.34
N GLU A 135 -34.32 1.87 7.64
CA GLU A 135 -33.02 1.87 8.34
C GLU A 135 -32.00 0.97 7.64
N ASP A 136 -32.39 -0.27 7.29
CA ASP A 136 -31.50 -1.28 6.70
C ASP A 136 -31.91 -1.78 5.31
N THR A 137 -33.04 -1.32 4.76
CA THR A 137 -33.53 -1.80 3.46
C THR A 137 -33.94 -0.68 2.51
N VAL A 138 -33.84 -0.95 1.21
CA VAL A 138 -34.30 -0.05 0.15
C VAL A 138 -35.41 -0.76 -0.62
N LEU A 139 -36.54 -0.07 -0.78
CA LEU A 139 -37.69 -0.55 -1.55
C LEU A 139 -37.69 0.05 -2.96
N PHE A 140 -37.52 -0.81 -3.96
CA PHE A 140 -37.57 -0.44 -5.37
C PHE A 140 -38.93 -0.71 -5.96
N THR A 141 -39.43 0.16 -6.83
CA THR A 141 -40.59 -0.14 -7.69
C THR A 141 -40.13 -0.35 -9.12
N PHE A 142 -40.72 -1.34 -9.81
CA PHE A 142 -40.55 -1.52 -11.24
C PHE A 142 -41.65 -0.78 -12.02
N HIS A 143 -41.35 -0.38 -13.25
CA HIS A 143 -42.38 0.04 -14.21
C HIS A 143 -43.37 -1.13 -14.44
N PRO A 144 -44.68 -0.87 -14.63
CA PRO A 144 -45.75 -1.88 -14.73
C PRO A 144 -45.69 -2.77 -15.99
N THR A 145 -44.61 -3.53 -16.15
CA THR A 145 -44.46 -4.55 -17.21
C THR A 145 -44.68 -5.97 -16.70
N LEU A 146 -44.86 -6.13 -15.38
CA LEU A 146 -45.21 -7.40 -14.76
C LEU A 146 -46.69 -7.45 -14.47
N ASP A 147 -47.39 -8.37 -15.12
CA ASP A 147 -48.77 -8.71 -14.80
C ASP A 147 -48.83 -9.30 -13.38
N PHE A 148 -49.74 -8.79 -12.55
CA PHE A 148 -50.00 -9.32 -11.21
C PHE A 148 -50.34 -10.81 -11.23
N GLY A 149 -51.00 -11.28 -12.28
CA GLY A 149 -51.31 -12.70 -12.47
C GLY A 149 -50.05 -13.57 -12.61
N GLU A 150 -48.96 -13.04 -13.16
CA GLU A 150 -47.68 -13.77 -13.24
C GLU A 150 -46.94 -13.78 -11.90
N PHE A 151 -47.06 -12.70 -11.12
CA PHE A 151 -46.41 -12.61 -9.82
C PHE A 151 -46.98 -13.61 -8.81
N GLU A 152 -48.30 -13.79 -8.78
CA GLU A 152 -48.94 -14.77 -7.88
C GLU A 152 -48.59 -16.22 -8.22
N LYS A 153 -48.19 -16.48 -9.47
CA LYS A 153 -47.69 -17.77 -9.94
C LYS A 153 -46.21 -18.00 -9.63
N CYS A 154 -45.49 -16.97 -9.17
CA CYS A 154 -44.08 -17.09 -8.88
C CYS A 154 -43.85 -17.97 -7.65
N THR A 155 -43.17 -19.10 -7.85
CA THR A 155 -42.86 -20.07 -6.78
C THR A 155 -41.77 -19.57 -5.84
N SER A 156 -40.87 -18.70 -6.30
CA SER A 156 -39.80 -18.12 -5.48
C SER A 156 -39.98 -16.61 -5.32
N LYS A 157 -40.12 -16.13 -4.08
CA LYS A 157 -40.19 -14.68 -3.77
C LYS A 157 -38.81 -14.04 -3.60
N SER A 158 -37.75 -14.69 -4.07
CA SER A 158 -36.38 -14.19 -4.05
C SER A 158 -36.00 -13.55 -5.38
N ALA A 159 -35.26 -12.45 -5.32
CA ALA A 159 -34.59 -11.84 -6.46
C ALA A 159 -33.07 -11.82 -6.21
N THR A 160 -32.29 -12.05 -7.24
CA THR A 160 -30.87 -11.71 -7.26
C THR A 160 -30.76 -10.26 -7.70
N LEU A 161 -30.06 -9.46 -6.90
CA LEU A 161 -29.75 -8.07 -7.21
C LEU A 161 -28.30 -8.01 -7.69
N GLU A 162 -28.07 -7.46 -8.87
CA GLU A 162 -26.74 -7.09 -9.35
C GLU A 162 -26.64 -5.57 -9.33
N VAL A 163 -25.83 -5.04 -8.43
CA VAL A 163 -25.51 -3.61 -8.41
C VAL A 163 -24.23 -3.40 -9.19
N PHE A 164 -24.31 -2.70 -10.31
CA PHE A 164 -23.12 -2.27 -11.02
C PHE A 164 -22.50 -1.07 -10.28
N LYS A 165 -21.36 -1.29 -9.66
CA LYS A 165 -20.60 -0.26 -8.96
C LYS A 165 -19.48 0.24 -9.84
N HIS A 166 -19.51 1.54 -10.04
CA HIS A 166 -18.50 2.27 -10.78
C HIS A 166 -17.67 3.10 -9.80
N ARG A 167 -16.37 2.81 -9.71
CA ARG A 167 -15.42 3.60 -8.91
C ARG A 167 -14.38 4.22 -9.83
N CYS A 168 -14.19 5.51 -9.70
CA CYS A 168 -13.08 6.23 -10.31
C CYS A 168 -12.05 6.59 -9.24
N GLY A 169 -10.77 6.58 -9.61
CA GLY A 169 -9.69 7.02 -8.75
C GLY A 169 -8.48 7.50 -9.53
N THR A 170 -7.45 7.89 -8.80
CA THR A 170 -6.14 8.22 -9.37
C THR A 170 -5.17 7.10 -9.04
N GLY A 171 -4.27 6.77 -9.96
CA GLY A 171 -3.11 5.92 -9.68
C GLY A 171 -1.81 6.60 -10.09
N PHE A 172 -0.70 6.02 -9.67
CA PHE A 172 0.64 6.43 -10.07
C PHE A 172 1.43 5.22 -10.57
N ALA A 173 1.87 5.28 -11.81
CA ALA A 173 2.67 4.24 -12.44
C ALA A 173 4.12 4.28 -11.94
N GLY A 174 4.66 3.12 -11.58
CA GLY A 174 6.05 2.93 -11.17
C GLY A 174 6.58 1.58 -11.61
N LYS A 175 7.81 1.25 -11.21
CA LYS A 175 8.42 -0.05 -11.44
C LYS A 175 8.83 -0.66 -10.10
N TYR A 176 8.45 -1.92 -9.85
CA TYR A 176 8.77 -2.66 -8.64
C TYR A 176 9.17 -4.08 -9.02
N LYS A 177 10.37 -4.54 -8.63
CA LYS A 177 10.92 -5.85 -9.00
C LYS A 177 10.85 -6.12 -10.51
N ASP A 178 11.22 -5.11 -11.29
CA ASP A 178 11.18 -5.10 -12.75
C ASP A 178 9.80 -5.19 -13.41
N GLN A 179 8.73 -5.20 -12.62
CA GLN A 179 7.36 -5.12 -13.11
C GLN A 179 6.84 -3.70 -13.03
N TYR A 180 6.09 -3.27 -14.04
CA TYR A 180 5.37 -2.00 -13.98
C TYR A 180 4.13 -2.17 -13.12
N THR A 181 3.98 -1.27 -12.16
CA THR A 181 2.92 -1.33 -11.15
C THR A 181 2.19 0.00 -11.05
N ILE A 182 0.94 -0.05 -10.63
CA ILE A 182 0.13 1.11 -10.28
C ILE A 182 -0.04 1.14 -8.77
N LYS A 183 0.42 2.22 -8.13
CA LYS A 183 0.09 2.55 -6.74
C LYS A 183 -1.19 3.39 -6.74
N THR A 184 -2.18 3.03 -5.94
CA THR A 184 -3.42 3.78 -5.74
C THR A 184 -3.92 3.60 -4.32
N ASN A 185 -5.08 4.18 -3.98
CA ASN A 185 -5.69 3.95 -2.69
C ASN A 185 -6.45 2.62 -2.65
N ASN A 186 -6.40 1.93 -1.51
CA ASN A 186 -7.11 0.66 -1.31
C ASN A 186 -8.60 0.82 -1.61
N HIS A 187 -9.26 1.88 -1.16
CA HIS A 187 -10.69 2.02 -1.44
C HIS A 187 -11.08 2.16 -2.92
N VAL A 188 -10.12 2.48 -3.80
CA VAL A 188 -10.32 2.45 -5.25
C VAL A 188 -10.23 1.00 -5.76
N VAL A 189 -9.13 0.31 -5.44
CA VAL A 189 -8.84 -1.07 -5.85
C VAL A 189 -8.44 -1.88 -4.61
N ARG A 190 -9.24 -2.88 -4.22
CA ARG A 190 -9.04 -3.64 -2.96
C ARG A 190 -8.62 -5.07 -3.13
N THR A 191 -9.10 -5.71 -4.19
CA THR A 191 -9.08 -7.15 -4.38
C THR A 191 -8.59 -7.50 -5.77
N ASP A 192 -8.22 -8.77 -5.99
CA ASP A 192 -7.91 -9.29 -7.34
C ASP A 192 -9.06 -9.05 -8.32
N ASP A 193 -10.29 -9.17 -7.84
CA ASP A 193 -11.49 -8.92 -8.64
C ASP A 193 -11.62 -7.45 -9.05
N ASP A 194 -11.28 -6.52 -8.16
CA ASP A 194 -11.21 -5.10 -8.51
C ASP A 194 -10.15 -4.86 -9.59
N ILE A 195 -9.00 -5.53 -9.52
CA ILE A 195 -7.87 -5.38 -10.45
C ILE A 195 -8.24 -5.91 -11.84
N ARG A 196 -8.80 -7.11 -11.93
CA ARG A 196 -9.29 -7.69 -13.19
C ARG A 196 -10.32 -6.80 -13.88
N ASN A 197 -11.12 -6.10 -13.09
CA ASN A 197 -12.13 -5.17 -13.56
C ASN A 197 -11.66 -3.71 -13.65
N CYS A 198 -10.39 -3.44 -13.36
CA CYS A 198 -9.80 -2.11 -13.40
C CYS A 198 -9.31 -1.79 -14.82
N THR A 199 -9.74 -0.64 -15.32
CA THR A 199 -9.24 -0.01 -16.54
C THR A 199 -8.33 1.15 -16.14
N VAL A 200 -7.12 1.17 -16.70
CA VAL A 200 -6.10 2.17 -16.42
C VAL A 200 -5.95 3.08 -17.63
N TYR A 201 -6.21 4.36 -17.48
CA TYR A 201 -6.13 5.35 -18.56
C TYR A 201 -4.92 6.26 -18.34
N PHE A 202 -3.96 6.17 -19.27
CA PHE A 202 -2.86 7.11 -19.40
C PHE A 202 -3.24 8.23 -20.37
N ASN A 203 -2.67 9.42 -20.17
CA ASN A 203 -2.90 10.60 -21.02
C ASN A 203 -4.37 10.95 -21.24
N PHE A 204 -5.22 10.66 -20.25
CA PHE A 204 -6.67 10.93 -20.32
C PHE A 204 -7.00 12.43 -20.48
N ASP A 205 -6.04 13.31 -20.20
CA ASP A 205 -6.16 14.76 -20.31
C ASP A 205 -5.77 15.33 -21.68
N GLU A 206 -5.29 14.51 -22.63
CA GLU A 206 -4.98 14.97 -23.98
C GLU A 206 -6.27 15.17 -24.79
N SER A 207 -6.42 16.36 -25.38
CA SER A 207 -7.66 16.81 -26.05
C SER A 207 -8.04 16.02 -27.30
N ASP A 208 -7.17 15.13 -27.76
CA ASP A 208 -7.37 14.30 -28.94
C ASP A 208 -8.14 13.00 -28.64
N GLY A 209 -8.44 12.74 -27.36
CA GLY A 209 -9.14 11.54 -26.92
C GLY A 209 -8.29 10.27 -27.04
N ASN A 210 -6.97 10.39 -27.21
CA ASN A 210 -6.07 9.26 -27.40
C ASN A 210 -5.56 8.68 -26.08
N ALA A 211 -6.47 8.44 -25.13
CA ALA A 211 -6.07 7.78 -23.88
C ALA A 211 -5.49 6.39 -24.20
N ILE A 212 -4.31 6.09 -23.64
CA ILE A 212 -3.75 4.75 -23.72
C ILE A 212 -4.40 3.93 -22.61
N VAL A 213 -5.05 2.84 -22.98
CA VAL A 213 -5.86 2.02 -22.08
C VAL A 213 -5.14 0.72 -21.76
N CYS A 214 -5.01 0.41 -20.47
CA CYS A 214 -4.44 -0.82 -19.96
C CYS A 214 -5.39 -1.50 -18.95
N ARG A 215 -5.09 -2.75 -18.61
CA ARG A 215 -5.81 -3.51 -17.58
C ARG A 215 -4.87 -3.86 -16.43
N GLY A 216 -5.43 -3.86 -15.22
CA GLY A 216 -4.75 -4.49 -14.09
C GLY A 216 -4.59 -5.99 -14.33
N GLU A 217 -3.50 -6.56 -13.83
CA GLU A 217 -3.19 -7.98 -13.93
C GLU A 217 -3.27 -8.65 -12.56
N ASP A 218 -2.29 -8.40 -11.69
CA ASP A 218 -2.17 -9.08 -10.40
C ASP A 218 -2.02 -8.11 -9.24
N LEU A 219 -2.64 -8.46 -8.10
CA LEU A 219 -2.41 -7.76 -6.84
C LEU A 219 -1.01 -8.05 -6.33
N GLN A 220 -0.18 -7.01 -6.22
CA GLN A 220 1.18 -7.16 -5.70
C GLN A 220 1.21 -6.95 -4.18
N TRP A 221 0.45 -5.95 -3.71
CA TRP A 221 0.37 -5.62 -2.30
C TRP A 221 -0.85 -4.75 -2.02
N THR A 222 -1.48 -4.92 -0.86
CA THR A 222 -2.55 -4.03 -0.41
C THR A 222 -2.47 -3.83 1.10
N CYS A 223 -2.73 -2.61 1.54
CA CYS A 223 -2.82 -2.26 2.95
C CYS A 223 -4.09 -1.42 3.15
N PRO A 224 -5.23 -2.03 3.55
CA PRO A 224 -6.47 -1.32 3.81
C PRO A 224 -6.31 -0.23 4.88
N PHE A 225 -5.48 -0.51 5.89
CA PHE A 225 -5.17 0.44 6.95
C PHE A 225 -4.56 1.72 6.41
N ARG A 226 -3.51 1.62 5.57
CA ARG A 226 -2.87 2.78 4.93
C ARG A 226 -3.68 3.36 3.78
N ASP A 227 -4.80 2.73 3.46
CA ASP A 227 -5.57 2.98 2.27
C ASP A 227 -4.69 2.96 1.01
N VAL A 228 -3.82 1.95 0.84
CA VAL A 228 -2.92 1.80 -0.32
C VAL A 228 -3.08 0.45 -0.99
N THR A 229 -2.93 0.41 -2.32
CA THR A 229 -2.83 -0.81 -3.11
C THR A 229 -1.82 -0.63 -4.25
N LEU A 230 -1.08 -1.70 -4.52
CA LEU A 230 -0.12 -1.84 -5.61
C LEU A 230 -0.50 -3.06 -6.45
N PHE A 231 -0.65 -2.88 -7.77
CA PHE A 231 -0.97 -3.98 -8.68
C PHE A 231 -0.21 -3.84 -10.01
N SER A 232 0.05 -4.96 -10.69
CA SER A 232 0.75 -4.99 -11.98
C SER A 232 -0.16 -4.69 -13.17
N LEU A 233 0.42 -4.31 -14.30
CA LEU A 233 -0.30 -4.07 -15.56
C LEU A 233 -0.13 -5.24 -16.52
N LYS A 234 -1.24 -5.66 -17.15
CA LYS A 234 -1.24 -6.75 -18.15
C LYS A 234 -0.48 -6.43 -19.42
N THR A 235 -0.50 -5.15 -19.82
CA THR A 235 0.20 -4.65 -21.00
C THR A 235 0.87 -3.36 -20.63
N ILE A 236 2.14 -3.23 -20.97
CA ILE A 236 2.94 -2.05 -20.63
C ILE A 236 2.90 -1.08 -21.81
N PRO A 237 2.41 0.16 -21.62
CA PRO A 237 2.55 1.17 -22.64
C PRO A 237 4.03 1.40 -22.98
N LYS A 238 4.36 1.38 -24.27
CA LYS A 238 5.73 1.60 -24.77
C LYS A 238 6.39 2.87 -24.20
N PHE A 239 5.63 3.94 -24.03
CA PHE A 239 6.19 5.18 -23.49
C PHE A 239 6.65 5.02 -22.03
N LEU A 240 6.08 4.11 -21.22
CA LEU A 240 6.58 3.83 -19.88
C LEU A 240 7.91 3.06 -19.91
N GLU A 241 8.15 2.26 -20.95
CA GLU A 241 9.44 1.59 -21.20
C GLU A 241 10.51 2.60 -21.63
N GLU A 242 10.10 3.59 -22.41
CA GLU A 242 10.97 4.70 -22.85
C GLU A 242 11.23 5.72 -21.72
N MET A 243 10.42 5.72 -20.67
CA MET A 243 10.65 6.54 -19.48
C MET A 243 11.68 5.90 -18.55
N ASP A 244 12.63 6.70 -18.07
CA ASP A 244 13.57 6.34 -17.00
C ASP A 244 12.84 6.26 -15.64
N ILE A 245 11.95 5.27 -15.50
CA ILE A 245 11.23 4.97 -14.27
C ILE A 245 12.13 4.14 -13.39
N VAL A 246 12.62 4.76 -12.32
CA VAL A 246 13.42 4.11 -11.30
C VAL A 246 12.68 2.92 -10.71
N ASN A 247 13.32 1.75 -10.75
CA ASN A 247 12.81 0.53 -10.10
C ASN A 247 12.93 0.68 -8.58
N PHE A 248 11.80 0.77 -7.90
CA PHE A 248 11.74 0.90 -6.44
C PHE A 248 12.38 -0.29 -5.71
N GLY A 249 12.32 -1.48 -6.30
CA GLY A 249 13.01 -2.66 -5.77
C GLY A 249 14.53 -2.50 -5.75
N ASN A 250 15.07 -1.62 -6.61
CA ASN A 250 16.49 -1.33 -6.73
C ASN A 250 16.86 -0.03 -6.00
N LEU A 251 15.97 0.54 -5.17
CA LEU A 251 16.34 1.71 -4.35
C LEU A 251 16.79 1.33 -2.95
N PHE A 252 16.45 0.12 -2.51
CA PHE A 252 16.73 -0.36 -1.16
C PHE A 252 17.53 -1.65 -1.26
N PRO A 253 18.43 -1.92 -0.30
CA PRO A 253 19.04 -3.22 -0.22
C PRO A 253 17.97 -4.30 -0.01
N THR A 254 18.19 -5.46 -0.61
CA THR A 254 17.39 -6.66 -0.38
C THR A 254 18.14 -7.60 0.55
N VAL A 255 17.41 -8.43 1.28
CA VAL A 255 17.98 -9.49 2.10
C VAL A 255 17.73 -10.82 1.41
N GLU A 256 18.81 -11.50 1.04
CA GLU A 256 18.80 -12.89 0.64
C GLU A 256 19.03 -13.77 1.87
N ILE A 257 18.07 -14.64 2.17
CA ILE A 257 18.15 -15.65 3.23
C ILE A 257 18.33 -17.01 2.56
N LEU A 258 19.44 -17.67 2.89
CA LEU A 258 19.73 -19.03 2.46
C LEU A 258 19.38 -19.99 3.60
N TYR A 259 18.58 -21.02 3.31
CA TYR A 259 18.20 -22.05 4.28
C TYR A 259 19.07 -23.30 4.14
N ASN A 260 19.16 -24.11 5.20
CA ASN A 260 19.97 -25.34 5.24
C ASN A 260 19.56 -26.39 4.18
N ASN A 261 18.33 -26.32 3.66
CA ASN A 261 17.86 -27.17 2.56
C ASN A 261 18.25 -26.66 1.16
N GLY A 262 19.06 -25.60 1.07
CA GLY A 262 19.48 -24.94 -0.16
C GLY A 262 18.45 -23.99 -0.77
N SER A 263 17.24 -23.89 -0.19
CA SER A 263 16.24 -22.91 -0.65
C SER A 263 16.65 -21.49 -0.31
N LYS A 264 16.16 -20.53 -1.12
CA LYS A 264 16.45 -19.11 -0.99
C LYS A 264 15.16 -18.31 -0.86
N ASN A 265 15.19 -17.27 -0.05
CA ASN A 265 14.16 -16.25 0.01
C ASN A 265 14.81 -14.87 -0.11
N THR A 266 14.27 -14.02 -0.98
CA THR A 266 14.72 -12.64 -1.12
C THR A 266 13.59 -11.70 -0.74
N THR A 267 13.82 -10.87 0.27
CA THR A 267 12.86 -9.87 0.73
C THR A 267 13.48 -8.48 0.72
N CYS A 268 12.68 -7.44 0.46
CA CYS A 268 13.19 -6.06 0.52
C CYS A 268 13.30 -5.63 1.97
N ILE A 269 14.35 -4.86 2.29
CA ILE A 269 14.45 -4.26 3.61
C ILE A 269 13.44 -3.12 3.74
N CYS A 270 12.79 -3.09 4.89
CA CYS A 270 11.57 -2.33 5.10
C CYS A 270 11.86 -0.91 5.66
N SER A 271 13.00 -0.70 6.31
CA SER A 271 13.34 0.59 6.90
C SER A 271 14.81 0.70 7.23
N TYR A 272 15.26 1.93 7.45
CA TYR A 272 16.48 2.18 8.18
C TYR A 272 16.28 3.29 9.23
N GLU A 273 16.98 3.17 10.34
CA GLU A 273 17.19 4.26 11.29
C GLU A 273 18.70 4.48 11.42
N ASP A 274 19.10 5.75 11.36
CA ASP A 274 20.48 6.18 11.55
C ASP A 274 20.60 6.76 12.97
N LYS A 275 20.83 5.87 13.94
CA LYS A 275 21.13 6.24 15.32
C LYS A 275 22.62 6.03 15.54
N ASN A 276 23.33 7.09 15.95
CA ASN A 276 24.75 7.02 16.30
C ASN A 276 25.63 6.40 15.20
N ASP A 277 25.41 6.77 13.93
CA ASP A 277 26.12 6.17 12.79
C ASP A 277 25.97 4.64 12.70
N THR A 278 24.87 4.09 13.19
CA THR A 278 24.51 2.68 13.03
C THR A 278 23.26 2.58 12.19
N LEU A 279 23.32 1.78 11.11
CA LEU A 279 22.18 1.58 10.23
C LEU A 279 21.41 0.34 10.68
N HIS A 280 20.18 0.56 11.14
CA HIS A 280 19.32 -0.51 11.64
C HIS A 280 18.34 -0.93 10.57
N TYR A 281 18.46 -2.16 10.08
CA TYR A 281 17.54 -2.72 9.10
C TYR A 281 16.47 -3.58 9.76
N GLY A 282 15.23 -3.45 9.29
CA GLY A 282 14.14 -4.31 9.73
C GLY A 282 13.80 -5.40 8.71
N ILE A 283 13.51 -6.61 9.20
CA ILE A 283 12.96 -7.69 8.38
C ILE A 283 11.85 -8.41 9.14
N ASN A 284 10.77 -8.75 8.44
CA ASN A 284 9.69 -9.61 8.93
C ASN A 284 9.94 -11.10 8.71
N ILE A 285 11.16 -11.55 8.93
CA ILE A 285 11.49 -12.96 8.86
C ILE A 285 12.23 -13.26 10.15
N ASN A 286 11.87 -14.35 10.81
CA ASN A 286 12.61 -14.81 11.98
C ASN A 286 14.02 -15.24 11.55
N ILE A 287 14.94 -14.29 11.57
CA ILE A 287 16.34 -14.48 11.17
C ILE A 287 17.15 -15.24 12.23
N ASN A 288 16.59 -15.44 13.43
CA ASN A 288 17.14 -16.33 14.45
C ASN A 288 16.73 -17.80 14.22
N SER A 289 16.06 -18.13 13.11
CA SER A 289 15.66 -19.51 12.83
C SER A 289 16.88 -20.43 12.63
N PRO A 290 16.98 -21.59 13.31
CA PRO A 290 18.08 -22.53 13.12
C PRO A 290 18.10 -23.16 11.71
N LYS A 291 17.03 -22.99 10.93
CA LYS A 291 16.95 -23.42 9.53
C LYS A 291 17.75 -22.50 8.60
N ILE A 292 18.17 -21.32 9.06
CA ILE A 292 18.89 -20.35 8.26
C ILE A 292 20.38 -20.73 8.23
N GLN A 293 20.87 -20.94 7.01
CA GLN A 293 22.27 -21.21 6.75
C GLN A 293 23.07 -19.91 6.73
N ASP A 294 22.57 -18.90 6.03
CA ASP A 294 23.28 -17.65 5.75
C ASP A 294 22.29 -16.51 5.46
N ILE A 295 22.72 -15.28 5.68
CA ILE A 295 21.95 -14.07 5.36
C ILE A 295 22.89 -13.10 4.67
N LYS A 296 22.44 -12.52 3.56
CA LYS A 296 23.19 -11.53 2.78
C LYS A 296 22.31 -10.35 2.48
N LEU A 297 22.91 -9.17 2.51
CA LEU A 297 22.33 -7.99 1.91
C LEU A 297 22.85 -7.85 0.49
N ILE A 298 21.96 -7.53 -0.43
CA ILE A 298 22.26 -7.25 -1.84
C ILE A 298 21.81 -5.82 -2.10
N PHE A 299 22.76 -4.94 -2.37
CA PHE A 299 22.50 -3.53 -2.66
C PHE A 299 22.05 -3.34 -4.11
N PRO A 300 21.47 -2.17 -4.45
CA PRO A 300 21.08 -1.82 -5.82
C PRO A 300 22.13 -2.00 -6.92
N ASP A 301 23.40 -1.95 -6.56
CA ASP A 301 24.57 -2.10 -7.45
C ASP A 301 25.14 -3.51 -7.43
N ASP A 302 24.36 -4.49 -6.95
CA ASP A 302 24.73 -5.89 -6.75
C ASP A 302 25.89 -6.14 -5.76
N THR A 303 26.38 -5.10 -5.07
CA THR A 303 27.33 -5.30 -3.98
C THR A 303 26.67 -6.08 -2.83
N ARG A 304 27.47 -6.86 -2.12
CA ARG A 304 26.97 -7.77 -1.07
C ARG A 304 27.61 -7.45 0.26
N SER A 305 26.80 -7.45 1.32
CA SER A 305 27.26 -7.36 2.70
C SER A 305 26.63 -8.44 3.55
N TYR A 306 27.25 -8.75 4.69
CA TYR A 306 26.76 -9.75 5.62
C TYR A 306 26.35 -9.04 6.91
N PRO A 307 25.12 -9.27 7.40
CA PRO A 307 24.70 -8.72 8.67
C PRO A 307 25.59 -9.25 9.78
N SER A 308 26.01 -8.36 10.67
CA SER A 308 26.72 -8.72 11.89
C SER A 308 25.86 -8.42 13.12
N SER A 309 26.15 -9.14 14.21
CA SER A 309 25.54 -8.89 15.50
C SER A 309 26.57 -9.03 16.60
N HIS A 310 26.37 -8.27 17.68
CA HIS A 310 27.13 -8.40 18.91
C HIS A 310 26.65 -9.57 19.77
N TYR A 311 25.58 -10.27 19.40
CA TYR A 311 25.02 -11.34 20.22
C TYR A 311 25.19 -12.68 19.53
N LEU A 312 25.77 -13.64 20.24
CA LEU A 312 25.97 -15.02 19.79
C LEU A 312 24.96 -15.98 20.42
N LEU A 313 24.50 -16.94 19.63
CA LEU A 313 23.70 -18.07 20.09
C LEU A 313 24.56 -19.33 20.21
N PHE A 314 24.37 -20.07 21.30
CA PHE A 314 25.01 -21.36 21.58
C PHE A 314 23.94 -22.40 21.91
N ASP A 315 24.14 -23.66 21.50
CA ASP A 315 23.26 -24.79 21.82
C ASP A 315 24.09 -26.06 22.07
N PRO A 316 23.87 -26.82 23.17
CA PRO A 316 23.02 -26.52 24.31
C PRO A 316 23.62 -25.48 25.26
N ILE A 317 22.76 -24.81 26.02
CA ILE A 317 23.14 -23.97 27.16
C ILE A 317 23.31 -24.88 28.37
N PRO A 318 24.52 -25.02 28.96
CA PRO A 318 24.71 -25.81 30.16
C PRO A 318 23.72 -25.47 31.29
N ASN A 319 23.16 -26.48 31.98
CA ASN A 319 22.18 -26.24 33.06
C ASN A 319 22.75 -25.41 34.24
N ASN A 320 24.08 -25.40 34.41
CA ASN A 320 24.81 -24.65 35.44
C ASN A 320 25.07 -23.18 35.07
N ILE A 321 24.60 -22.70 33.92
CA ILE A 321 24.82 -21.31 33.51
C ILE A 321 24.00 -20.31 34.33
N LYS A 322 22.83 -20.69 34.84
CA LYS A 322 22.02 -19.79 35.69
C LYS A 322 22.78 -19.37 36.95
N SER A 323 23.64 -20.25 37.48
CA SER A 323 24.55 -19.92 38.57
C SER A 323 25.71 -19.01 38.14
N LEU A 324 26.20 -19.14 36.90
CA LEU A 324 27.26 -18.30 36.34
C LEU A 324 26.79 -16.87 35.99
N THR A 325 25.51 -16.69 35.67
CA THR A 325 24.97 -15.35 35.38
C THR A 325 24.87 -14.41 36.57
N GLN A 326 25.00 -14.93 37.79
CA GLN A 326 24.92 -14.12 39.00
C GLN A 326 26.26 -13.50 39.40
N SER A 327 27.38 -13.91 38.79
CA SER A 327 28.73 -13.56 39.27
C SER A 327 29.45 -12.44 38.51
N ASN A 328 28.87 -11.82 37.49
CA ASN A 328 29.56 -10.83 36.61
C ASN A 328 30.85 -11.35 35.95
N ASP A 329 31.09 -12.65 35.94
CA ASP A 329 32.32 -13.21 35.37
C ASP A 329 32.36 -13.02 33.84
N THR A 330 33.53 -12.65 33.33
CA THR A 330 33.77 -12.49 31.89
C THR A 330 34.05 -13.87 31.28
N LEU A 331 33.38 -14.20 30.17
CA LEU A 331 33.62 -15.46 29.45
C LEU A 331 34.65 -15.25 28.33
N GLU A 332 35.54 -16.22 28.18
CA GLU A 332 36.50 -16.29 27.06
C GLU A 332 35.89 -17.11 25.92
N ILE A 333 35.84 -16.52 24.73
CA ILE A 333 35.36 -17.16 23.51
C ILE A 333 36.53 -17.28 22.56
N GLU A 334 36.82 -18.50 22.12
CA GLU A 334 37.91 -18.76 21.18
C GLU A 334 37.32 -18.96 19.78
N MET A 335 37.86 -18.22 18.82
CA MET A 335 37.71 -18.48 17.39
C MET A 335 39.08 -18.90 16.86
N LEU A 336 39.13 -19.74 15.81
CA LEU A 336 40.31 -20.47 15.35
C LEU A 336 41.67 -19.72 15.33
N ASP A 337 41.66 -18.38 15.23
CA ASP A 337 42.85 -17.53 15.29
C ASP A 337 42.61 -16.17 16.01
N LYS A 338 41.56 -16.05 16.83
CA LYS A 338 41.20 -14.79 17.51
C LYS A 338 40.43 -15.05 18.81
N ASP A 339 40.90 -14.43 19.89
CA ASP A 339 40.19 -14.42 21.17
C ASP A 339 39.16 -13.31 21.20
N PHE A 340 37.94 -13.67 21.60
CA PHE A 340 36.86 -12.73 21.87
C PHE A 340 36.54 -12.77 23.37
N SER A 341 36.27 -11.59 23.92
CA SER A 341 35.65 -11.48 25.24
C SER A 341 34.18 -11.14 25.07
N GLY A 342 33.34 -11.75 25.91
CA GLY A 342 31.92 -11.50 25.91
C GLY A 342 31.29 -11.60 27.29
N THR A 343 30.14 -10.96 27.43
CA THR A 343 29.32 -11.02 28.66
C THR A 343 28.06 -11.80 28.37
N TYR A 344 27.71 -12.68 29.29
CA TYR A 344 26.48 -13.45 29.17
C TYR A 344 25.25 -12.56 29.40
N VAL A 345 24.24 -12.68 28.54
CA VAL A 345 23.01 -11.90 28.63
C VAL A 345 21.78 -12.79 28.39
N CYS A 346 20.68 -12.48 29.08
CA CYS A 346 19.38 -13.09 28.82
C CYS A 346 18.48 -12.05 28.15
N ILE A 347 18.02 -12.33 26.94
CA ILE A 347 17.13 -11.46 26.17
C ILE A 347 15.89 -12.30 25.84
N GLU A 348 14.72 -11.90 26.36
CA GLU A 348 13.44 -12.57 26.10
C GLU A 348 13.46 -14.10 26.33
N ASN A 349 14.12 -14.56 27.41
CA ASN A 349 14.35 -15.98 27.74
C ASN A 349 15.32 -16.73 26.81
N THR A 350 15.91 -16.04 25.84
CA THR A 350 17.02 -16.57 25.04
C THR A 350 18.31 -16.09 25.64
N TYR A 351 19.19 -17.03 25.97
CA TYR A 351 20.49 -16.66 26.43
C TYR A 351 21.47 -16.51 25.28
N CYS A 352 22.20 -15.40 25.31
CA CYS A 352 23.18 -15.04 24.29
C CYS A 352 24.49 -14.64 24.96
N ILE A 353 25.56 -14.59 24.17
CA ILE A 353 26.78 -13.91 24.61
C ILE A 353 26.91 -12.60 23.85
N LYS A 354 26.93 -11.49 24.59
CA LYS A 354 27.22 -10.17 24.04
C LYS A 354 28.73 -10.02 23.89
N LEU A 355 29.20 -10.05 22.67
CA LEU A 355 30.58 -9.79 22.29
C LEU A 355 30.92 -8.29 22.36
N ASN A 356 32.19 -8.00 22.59
CA ASN A 356 32.75 -6.65 22.44
C ASN A 356 32.88 -6.19 20.97
N GLU A 357 32.83 -7.13 20.03
CA GLU A 357 32.88 -6.89 18.60
C GLU A 357 31.75 -7.64 17.90
N SER A 358 31.16 -7.05 16.85
CA SER A 358 30.13 -7.72 16.06
C SER A 358 30.73 -8.85 15.21
N THR A 359 29.99 -9.92 15.04
CA THR A 359 30.36 -11.05 14.17
C THR A 359 29.24 -11.46 13.23
N THR A 360 29.58 -12.08 12.11
CA THR A 360 28.62 -12.59 11.12
C THR A 360 28.10 -13.99 11.50
N ILE A 361 27.00 -14.42 10.87
CA ILE A 361 26.49 -15.81 11.02
C ILE A 361 27.58 -16.83 10.66
N LYS A 362 28.34 -16.59 9.60
CA LYS A 362 29.39 -17.53 9.14
C LYS A 362 30.52 -17.67 10.16
N GLU A 363 30.94 -16.57 10.78
CA GLU A 363 31.97 -16.56 11.81
C GLU A 363 31.47 -17.17 13.12
N SER A 364 30.24 -16.84 13.54
CA SER A 364 29.65 -17.41 14.76
C SER A 364 29.61 -18.94 14.74
N LYS A 365 29.37 -19.56 13.58
CA LYS A 365 29.38 -21.02 13.40
C LYS A 365 30.78 -21.65 13.55
N GLN A 366 31.84 -20.85 13.54
CA GLN A 366 33.22 -21.28 13.76
C GLN A 366 33.70 -21.03 15.19
N MET A 367 32.94 -20.27 15.99
CA MET A 367 33.29 -19.94 17.37
C MET A 367 33.06 -21.12 18.31
N LYS A 368 33.93 -21.24 19.31
CA LYS A 368 33.83 -22.23 20.38
C LYS A 368 33.72 -21.50 21.71
N LEU A 369 32.71 -21.84 22.49
CA LEU A 369 32.58 -21.34 23.85
C LEU A 369 33.46 -22.18 24.78
N ARG A 370 34.33 -21.51 25.51
CA ARG A 370 35.16 -22.12 26.56
C ARG A 370 34.86 -21.48 27.91
N PHE A 371 34.97 -22.29 28.94
CA PHE A 371 35.06 -21.86 30.34
C PHE A 371 36.32 -22.51 30.89
N PRO A 372 37.15 -21.86 31.70
CA PRO A 372 38.56 -22.20 31.89
C PRO A 372 38.88 -23.70 31.76
N ASP A 373 39.70 -24.02 30.74
CA ASP A 373 40.15 -25.35 30.32
C ASP A 373 39.09 -26.35 29.80
N ASN A 374 37.83 -25.95 29.68
CA ASN A 374 36.72 -26.81 29.26
C ASN A 374 35.99 -26.25 28.03
N PHE A 375 35.92 -27.09 26.99
CA PHE A 375 35.04 -26.84 25.85
C PHE A 375 33.57 -27.02 26.27
N ILE A 376 32.75 -25.99 26.04
CA ILE A 376 31.33 -26.03 26.38
C ILE A 376 30.48 -26.40 25.16
N SER A 377 30.55 -25.57 24.11
CA SER A 377 29.63 -25.63 22.98
C SER A 377 30.18 -24.90 21.76
N HIS A 378 29.58 -25.15 20.60
CA HIS A 378 29.81 -24.40 19.37
C HIS A 378 28.80 -23.26 19.22
N GLY A 379 29.25 -22.14 18.65
CA GLY A 379 28.31 -21.11 18.21
C GLY A 379 27.42 -21.69 17.12
N ILE A 380 26.11 -21.49 17.25
CA ILE A 380 25.12 -21.97 16.28
C ILE A 380 24.64 -20.87 15.34
N GLY A 381 24.87 -19.61 15.72
CA GLY A 381 24.49 -18.45 14.95
C GLY A 381 24.71 -17.16 15.73
N VAL A 382 24.17 -16.07 15.18
CA VAL A 382 24.07 -14.80 15.88
C VAL A 382 22.62 -14.55 16.26
N TYR A 383 22.41 -13.88 17.39
CA TYR A 383 21.11 -13.39 17.81
C TYR A 383 20.93 -11.97 17.28
N PHE A 384 19.84 -11.74 16.57
CA PHE A 384 19.42 -10.40 16.21
C PHE A 384 18.36 -9.93 17.18
N GLU A 385 18.56 -8.73 17.72
CA GLU A 385 17.63 -8.12 18.67
C GLU A 385 16.27 -8.01 18.00
N ASN A 386 15.27 -8.64 18.63
CA ASN A 386 13.89 -8.45 18.28
C ASN A 386 13.39 -7.22 19.03
N LYS A 387 12.76 -6.29 18.31
CA LYS A 387 11.99 -5.24 18.99
C LYS A 387 10.55 -5.33 18.56
N ASP A 388 9.68 -4.93 19.47
CA ASP A 388 8.31 -4.63 19.13
C ASP A 388 8.34 -3.56 18.02
N TYR A 389 7.61 -3.84 16.95
CA TYR A 389 7.44 -2.92 15.84
C TYR A 389 7.09 -1.50 16.32
N ARG A 390 6.28 -1.40 17.38
CA ARG A 390 5.79 -0.13 17.94
C ARG A 390 6.91 0.74 18.52
N ASP A 391 7.96 0.13 19.06
CA ASP A 391 9.05 0.86 19.73
C ASP A 391 10.01 1.53 18.72
N PHE A 392 10.07 1.01 17.49
CA PHE A 392 10.98 1.50 16.47
C PHE A 392 10.35 2.54 15.53
N PHE A 393 9.04 2.45 15.27
CA PHE A 393 8.39 3.24 14.21
C PHE A 393 7.60 4.46 14.68
N LEU A 394 7.96 5.05 15.83
CA LEU A 394 7.39 6.33 16.26
C LEU A 394 7.64 7.47 15.24
N GLU A 395 8.54 7.29 14.26
CA GLU A 395 8.87 8.27 13.23
C GLU A 395 8.76 7.75 11.78
N GLY A 396 7.55 7.60 11.25
CA GLY A 396 7.32 8.00 9.84
C GLY A 396 7.30 6.94 8.73
N ASN A 397 7.63 5.66 8.95
CA ASN A 397 7.91 4.74 7.83
C ASN A 397 6.75 3.82 7.39
N ASP A 398 6.86 3.37 6.14
CA ASP A 398 5.79 2.87 5.26
C ASP A 398 5.45 1.38 5.38
N LEU A 399 5.48 0.81 6.58
CA LEU A 399 5.42 -0.65 6.77
C LEU A 399 4.09 -1.24 7.17
N ASP A 400 3.96 -2.52 6.82
CA ASP A 400 2.82 -3.38 7.07
C ASP A 400 2.61 -3.53 8.59
N PRO A 401 1.40 -3.26 9.12
CA PRO A 401 1.15 -3.40 10.55
C PRO A 401 0.89 -4.84 11.00
N SER A 402 0.80 -5.82 10.08
CA SER A 402 0.80 -7.25 10.43
C SER A 402 2.16 -7.75 10.93
N LEU A 403 3.17 -6.88 10.91
CA LEU A 403 4.51 -7.13 11.40
C LEU A 403 4.52 -7.10 12.94
N GLU A 404 4.36 -8.26 13.58
CA GLU A 404 4.47 -8.36 15.04
C GLU A 404 5.90 -8.11 15.53
N ARG A 405 6.90 -8.42 14.69
CA ARG A 405 8.29 -8.51 15.12
C ARG A 405 9.24 -8.08 14.02
N ILE A 406 10.22 -7.24 14.39
CA ILE A 406 11.29 -6.80 13.50
C ILE A 406 12.64 -7.12 14.14
N TYR A 407 13.50 -7.72 13.33
CA TYR A 407 14.85 -8.06 13.73
C TYR A 407 15.84 -7.04 13.20
N PHE A 408 16.70 -6.55 14.08
CA PHE A 408 17.72 -5.55 13.77
C PHE A 408 19.11 -6.16 13.68
N PHE A 409 19.87 -5.68 12.71
CA PHE A 409 21.28 -6.00 12.57
C PHE A 409 22.08 -4.77 12.16
N GLU A 410 23.35 -4.82 12.52
CA GLU A 410 24.34 -3.83 12.14
C GLU A 410 25.09 -4.30 10.88
N LEU A 411 25.57 -3.33 10.10
CA LEU A 411 26.49 -3.59 9.00
C LEU A 411 27.87 -3.04 9.31
N LYS A 412 28.87 -3.92 9.32
CA LYS A 412 30.28 -3.54 9.42
C LYS A 412 31.17 -4.38 8.49
N PRO A 413 32.14 -3.76 7.78
CA PRO A 413 32.34 -2.31 7.64
C PRO A 413 31.26 -1.67 6.74
N ARG A 414 31.01 -0.37 6.94
CA ARG A 414 30.25 0.42 5.96
C ARG A 414 31.02 0.41 4.64
N THR A 415 30.36 0.04 3.56
CA THR A 415 30.95 0.15 2.22
C THR A 415 30.83 1.59 1.73
N ASN A 416 31.73 2.03 0.85
CA ASN A 416 31.68 3.38 0.28
C ASN A 416 30.32 3.65 -0.40
N GLU A 417 29.75 2.63 -1.02
CA GLU A 417 28.46 2.65 -1.71
C GLU A 417 27.32 2.91 -0.72
N MET A 418 27.41 2.33 0.49
CA MET A 418 26.45 2.58 1.55
C MET A 418 26.59 3.98 2.12
N ASP A 419 27.80 4.50 2.27
CA ASP A 419 28.01 5.89 2.67
C ASP A 419 27.45 6.87 1.62
N LEU A 420 27.60 6.56 0.32
CA LEU A 420 26.96 7.33 -0.76
C LEU A 420 25.43 7.25 -0.70
N PHE A 421 24.88 6.06 -0.43
CA PHE A 421 23.44 5.88 -0.23
C PHE A 421 22.93 6.69 0.96
N LEU A 422 23.62 6.60 2.11
CA LEU A 422 23.29 7.32 3.34
C LEU A 422 23.46 8.82 3.18
N HIS A 423 24.51 9.28 2.50
CA HIS A 423 24.67 10.67 2.15
C HIS A 423 23.49 11.17 1.32
N SER A 424 23.09 10.41 0.29
CA SER A 424 21.92 10.75 -0.53
C SER A 424 20.62 10.82 0.30
N VAL A 425 20.46 9.90 1.25
CA VAL A 425 19.35 9.84 2.19
C VAL A 425 19.36 11.03 3.17
N ARG A 426 20.52 11.35 3.73
CA ARG A 426 20.71 12.45 4.69
C ARG A 426 20.52 13.79 4.01
N GLN A 427 21.02 13.95 2.79
CA GLN A 427 20.77 15.11 1.96
C GLN A 427 19.26 15.28 1.71
N LEU A 428 18.56 14.19 1.35
CA LEU A 428 17.10 14.16 1.23
C LEU A 428 16.36 14.49 2.53
N ALA A 429 16.96 14.24 3.70
CA ALA A 429 16.39 14.58 5.00
C ALA A 429 16.72 16.02 5.42
N ALA A 430 17.92 16.50 5.12
CA ALA A 430 18.38 17.85 5.42
C ALA A 430 17.65 18.88 4.53
N ASP A 431 17.43 18.55 3.25
CA ASP A 431 16.67 19.37 2.30
C ASP A 431 15.19 19.55 2.72
N ARG A 432 14.69 18.74 3.68
CA ARG A 432 13.34 18.88 4.26
C ARG A 432 13.18 20.10 5.17
N SER A 433 14.28 20.70 5.61
CA SER A 433 14.25 21.77 6.62
C SER A 433 13.93 23.17 6.07
N ASN A 434 13.97 23.36 4.74
CA ASN A 434 13.71 24.66 4.11
C ASN A 434 12.49 24.59 3.18
N THR A 435 11.37 25.15 3.65
CA THR A 435 10.13 25.45 2.89
C THR A 435 9.68 24.35 1.93
N GLU A 436 9.10 23.27 2.47
CA GLU A 436 8.52 22.20 1.66
C GLU A 436 7.23 22.67 0.96
N ASP A 437 7.36 23.11 -0.29
CA ASP A 437 6.22 23.24 -1.20
C ASP A 437 5.80 21.85 -1.69
N PHE A 438 4.49 21.62 -1.73
CA PHE A 438 3.87 20.39 -2.16
C PHE A 438 3.13 20.57 -3.48
N CYS A 439 3.07 19.48 -4.24
CA CYS A 439 2.36 19.37 -5.49
C CYS A 439 1.53 18.08 -5.48
N VAL A 440 0.24 18.19 -5.76
CA VAL A 440 -0.65 17.04 -5.95
C VAL A 440 -1.07 17.01 -7.40
N ILE A 441 -0.87 15.87 -8.07
CA ILE A 441 -1.32 15.65 -9.45
C ILE A 441 -2.30 14.48 -9.44
N GLY A 442 -3.52 14.67 -9.94
CA GLY A 442 -4.50 13.58 -9.94
C GLY A 442 -5.68 13.79 -10.87
N HIS A 443 -6.62 12.84 -10.82
CA HIS A 443 -7.88 12.86 -11.55
C HIS A 443 -9.05 12.98 -10.56
N PRO A 444 -9.40 14.19 -10.11
CA PRO A 444 -10.49 14.41 -9.17
C PRO A 444 -11.79 13.79 -9.72
N HIS A 445 -12.32 12.76 -9.04
CA HIS A 445 -13.53 12.04 -9.46
C HIS A 445 -13.45 11.39 -10.86
N GLY A 446 -12.24 11.10 -11.35
CA GLY A 446 -12.06 10.58 -12.71
C GLY A 446 -12.29 11.62 -13.82
N LYS A 447 -12.29 12.91 -13.48
CA LYS A 447 -12.31 14.03 -14.43
C LYS A 447 -10.92 14.26 -15.05
N ILE A 448 -10.77 15.35 -15.80
CA ILE A 448 -9.51 15.81 -16.39
C ILE A 448 -8.43 15.86 -15.30
N LYS A 449 -7.20 15.50 -15.67
CA LYS A 449 -6.05 15.56 -14.77
C LYS A 449 -5.82 17.01 -14.33
N THR A 450 -5.66 17.22 -13.03
CA THR A 450 -5.34 18.53 -12.48
C THR A 450 -4.09 18.45 -11.63
N VAL A 451 -3.48 19.62 -11.43
CA VAL A 451 -2.37 19.84 -10.51
C VAL A 451 -2.75 20.97 -9.54
N SER A 452 -2.35 20.80 -8.29
CA SER A 452 -2.52 21.80 -7.24
C SER A 452 -1.24 21.93 -6.44
N PHE A 453 -1.00 23.14 -5.94
CA PHE A 453 0.17 23.47 -5.14
C PHE A 453 -0.24 23.91 -3.74
N GLY A 454 0.66 23.71 -2.79
CA GLY A 454 0.48 24.13 -1.41
C GLY A 454 1.81 24.08 -0.67
N HIS A 455 1.74 24.26 0.64
CA HIS A 455 2.90 24.30 1.52
C HIS A 455 2.71 23.27 2.63
N HIS A 456 3.82 22.82 3.21
CA HIS A 456 3.80 22.07 4.46
C HIS A 456 3.07 22.87 5.54
N LEU A 457 2.18 22.21 6.26
CA LEU A 457 1.48 22.80 7.39
C LEU A 457 2.02 22.26 8.71
N ALA A 458 2.16 20.93 8.81
CA ALA A 458 2.63 20.27 10.02
C ALA A 458 2.99 18.82 9.76
N TYR A 459 3.87 18.29 10.60
CA TYR A 459 4.04 16.86 10.80
C TYR A 459 3.37 16.50 12.12
N LYS A 460 2.40 15.58 12.11
CA LYS A 460 1.70 15.14 13.33
C LYS A 460 1.38 13.66 13.25
N THR A 461 1.38 13.01 14.40
CA THR A 461 0.89 11.64 14.53
C THR A 461 -0.62 11.67 14.74
N GLU A 462 -1.37 11.05 13.84
CA GLU A 462 -2.81 10.91 13.92
C GLU A 462 -3.18 9.53 14.45
N ILE A 463 -4.27 9.43 15.20
CA ILE A 463 -4.79 8.15 15.65
C ILE A 463 -5.82 7.67 14.64
N ILE A 464 -5.56 6.52 14.03
CA ILE A 464 -6.45 5.89 13.07
C ILE A 464 -7.08 4.67 13.75
N HIS A 465 -8.41 4.62 13.70
CA HIS A 465 -9.18 3.46 14.18
C HIS A 465 -9.06 2.32 13.17
N ASP A 466 -8.59 1.16 13.64
CA ASP A 466 -8.57 -0.06 12.83
C ASP A 466 -9.93 -0.80 12.88
N VAL A 467 -10.12 -1.71 11.93
CA VAL A 467 -11.23 -2.67 11.93
C VAL A 467 -10.95 -3.70 13.04
N GLY A 468 -11.30 -3.38 14.28
CA GLY A 468 -11.10 -4.28 15.42
C GLY A 468 -10.87 -3.62 16.78
N GLU A 469 -11.31 -2.37 16.98
CA GLU A 469 -11.15 -1.58 18.22
C GLU A 469 -9.72 -1.17 18.60
N GLU A 470 -8.68 -1.67 17.92
CA GLU A 470 -7.32 -1.19 18.13
C GLU A 470 -7.08 0.21 17.53
N PHE A 471 -6.43 1.06 18.30
CA PHE A 471 -5.97 2.39 17.88
C PHE A 471 -4.54 2.30 17.38
N ARG A 472 -4.24 2.98 16.25
CA ARG A 472 -2.87 3.07 15.73
C ARG A 472 -2.45 4.50 15.49
N TYR A 473 -1.22 4.79 15.87
CA TYR A 473 -0.58 6.09 15.68
C TYR A 473 0.11 6.10 14.32
N VAL A 474 -0.37 6.96 13.41
CA VAL A 474 0.20 7.10 12.06
C VAL A 474 0.79 8.48 11.90
N PRO A 475 2.09 8.58 11.62
CA PRO A 475 2.73 9.85 11.27
C PRO A 475 2.16 10.37 9.96
N CYS A 476 1.59 11.57 10.00
CA CYS A 476 0.93 12.23 8.88
C CYS A 476 1.62 13.56 8.56
N ARG A 477 1.77 13.83 7.27
CA ARG A 477 2.14 15.16 6.76
C ARG A 477 0.88 15.90 6.37
N PHE A 478 0.72 17.10 6.92
CA PHE A 478 -0.33 18.03 6.57
C PHE A 478 0.23 19.05 5.60
N TYR A 479 -0.50 19.30 4.52
CA TYR A 479 -0.14 20.27 3.50
C TYR A 479 -1.40 21.03 3.06
N SER A 480 -1.22 22.22 2.47
CA SER A 480 -2.33 23.09 2.07
C SER A 480 -2.84 22.87 0.65
N CYS A 481 -2.28 21.92 -0.11
CA CYS A 481 -2.71 21.64 -1.48
C CYS A 481 -4.23 21.42 -1.56
N PRO A 482 -4.94 22.17 -2.40
CA PRO A 482 -6.33 21.90 -2.72
C PRO A 482 -6.49 20.45 -3.20
N THR A 483 -7.21 19.64 -2.44
CA THR A 483 -7.54 18.27 -2.84
C THR A 483 -9.04 18.09 -2.83
N CYS A 484 -9.51 17.27 -3.75
CA CYS A 484 -10.90 16.84 -3.78
C CYS A 484 -11.01 15.47 -3.09
N PRO A 485 -12.14 15.13 -2.44
CA PRO A 485 -12.42 13.77 -1.98
C PRO A 485 -12.33 12.70 -3.09
N GLY A 486 -12.30 13.11 -4.36
CA GLY A 486 -12.07 12.25 -5.52
C GLY A 486 -10.63 12.19 -6.02
N CYS A 487 -9.69 12.88 -5.39
CA CYS A 487 -8.25 12.77 -5.67
C CYS A 487 -7.63 11.56 -4.95
N SER A 488 -8.44 10.63 -4.45
CA SER A 488 -7.96 9.40 -3.82
C SER A 488 -6.97 8.66 -4.72
N GLY A 489 -5.81 8.31 -4.17
CA GLY A 489 -4.71 7.69 -4.91
C GLY A 489 -3.81 8.65 -5.67
N ALA A 490 -4.09 9.97 -5.64
CA ALA A 490 -3.19 10.93 -6.25
C ALA A 490 -1.84 10.97 -5.50
N PRO A 491 -0.71 10.94 -6.23
CA PRO A 491 0.58 11.12 -5.58
C PRO A 491 0.74 12.55 -5.08
N VAL A 492 1.34 12.65 -3.90
CA VAL A 492 1.82 13.91 -3.34
C VAL A 492 3.33 13.99 -3.55
N PHE A 493 3.78 15.07 -4.16
CA PHE A 493 5.19 15.34 -4.43
C PHE A 493 5.66 16.52 -3.57
N MET A 494 6.82 16.37 -2.91
CA MET A 494 7.54 17.50 -2.32
C MET A 494 8.42 18.11 -3.41
N LEU A 495 8.21 19.38 -3.75
CA LEU A 495 8.90 20.04 -4.88
C LEU A 495 10.42 20.08 -4.70
N ALA A 496 10.91 20.20 -3.46
CA ALA A 496 12.33 20.10 -3.14
C ALA A 496 12.94 18.73 -3.52
N SER A 497 12.13 17.66 -3.47
CA SER A 497 12.57 16.28 -3.74
C SER A 497 12.32 15.81 -5.18
N VAL A 498 11.62 16.60 -6.00
CA VAL A 498 11.35 16.26 -7.41
C VAL A 498 12.66 16.09 -8.19
N ASP A 499 13.72 16.76 -7.75
CA ASP A 499 15.04 16.70 -8.38
C ASP A 499 15.82 15.42 -8.06
N ALA A 500 15.51 14.76 -6.94
CA ALA A 500 16.11 13.48 -6.62
C ALA A 500 15.48 12.40 -7.49
N LYS A 501 16.30 11.48 -8.03
CA LYS A 501 15.87 10.21 -8.68
C LYS A 501 15.00 9.30 -7.79
N LYS A 502 14.55 9.80 -6.64
CA LYS A 502 13.87 9.10 -5.56
C LYS A 502 12.60 9.85 -5.16
N THR A 503 11.86 10.39 -6.13
CA THR A 503 10.55 10.99 -5.84
C THR A 503 9.56 9.88 -5.49
N PHE A 504 9.41 9.62 -4.18
CA PHE A 504 8.35 8.78 -3.66
C PHE A 504 7.06 9.59 -3.64
N GLY A 505 6.06 9.17 -4.42
CA GLY A 505 4.70 9.64 -4.21
C GLY A 505 4.24 9.15 -2.84
N THR A 506 4.22 10.04 -1.85
CA THR A 506 3.51 9.74 -0.60
C THR A 506 2.02 9.67 -0.92
N THR A 507 1.33 8.69 -0.36
CA THR A 507 -0.10 8.49 -0.63
C THR A 507 -0.93 9.42 0.25
N HIS A 508 -2.02 9.91 -0.33
CA HIS A 508 -2.99 10.71 0.39
C HIS A 508 -3.67 9.91 1.49
N PHE A 509 -3.44 10.32 2.74
CA PHE A 509 -4.33 9.99 3.86
C PHE A 509 -5.35 11.10 4.05
N MET A 510 -6.55 10.92 3.50
CA MET A 510 -7.68 11.75 3.91
C MET A 510 -8.31 11.10 5.15
N GLY A 511 -7.71 11.35 6.32
CA GLY A 511 -8.38 11.09 7.58
C GLY A 511 -9.72 11.82 7.56
N LYS A 512 -10.83 11.09 7.56
CA LYS A 512 -12.15 11.73 7.69
C LYS A 512 -12.14 12.49 9.02
N LYS A 513 -12.30 13.81 8.97
CA LYS A 513 -13.01 14.54 10.04
C LYS A 513 -14.46 14.09 10.03
N LYS A 514 -14.74 12.87 10.51
CA LYS A 514 -16.07 12.56 11.00
C LYS A 514 -16.08 13.08 12.43
N LYS A 515 -16.80 14.18 12.61
CA LYS A 515 -17.10 14.83 13.89
C LYS A 515 -17.96 13.87 14.74
N ILE A 516 -17.39 12.75 15.20
CA ILE A 516 -18.01 11.64 15.95
C ILE A 516 -16.83 10.96 16.69
N LEU A 517 -16.64 10.97 18.01
CA LEU A 517 -17.49 11.26 19.15
C LEU A 517 -16.76 12.20 20.12
N ARG A 518 -17.50 13.11 20.77
CA ARG A 518 -17.16 13.49 22.14
C ARG A 518 -17.32 12.21 22.98
N LEU A 519 -16.28 11.40 23.07
CA LEU A 519 -16.09 10.59 24.27
C LEU A 519 -15.79 11.62 25.34
N THR A 520 -16.78 11.91 26.19
CA THR A 520 -16.56 12.68 27.41
C THR A 520 -15.43 12.00 28.18
N GLU A 521 -14.50 12.78 28.74
CA GLU A 521 -13.36 12.30 29.53
C GLU A 521 -13.78 11.27 30.60
N GLU A 522 -15.02 11.32 31.06
CA GLU A 522 -15.65 10.38 31.99
C GLU A 522 -15.59 8.91 31.54
N ARG A 523 -15.58 8.60 30.24
CA ARG A 523 -15.50 7.21 29.76
C ARG A 523 -14.08 6.67 29.64
N LEU A 524 -13.09 7.56 29.51
CA LEU A 524 -11.66 7.19 29.56
C LEU A 524 -11.21 6.89 31.00
N ILE A 525 -11.80 7.55 31.99
CA ILE A 525 -11.56 7.30 33.43
C ILE A 525 -12.22 5.99 33.92
N GLN A 526 -13.15 5.39 33.17
CA GLN A 526 -13.75 4.10 33.52
C GLN A 526 -13.03 2.89 32.89
N ILE A 527 -12.11 3.11 31.94
CA ILE A 527 -11.35 2.06 31.24
C ILE A 527 -9.90 1.97 31.75
N ILE A 528 -9.39 3.02 32.40
CA ILE A 528 -8.17 3.02 33.22
C ILE A 528 -8.57 2.71 34.66
#